data_AF-A0AAW9J402-F1
#
_entry.id   AF-A0AAW9J402-F1
#
_cell.length_a   1.000
_cell.length_b   1.000
_cell.length_c   1.000
_cell.angle_alpha   90.00
_cell.angle_beta   90.00
_cell.angle_gamma   90.00
#
_symmetry.space_group_name_H-M   'P 1'
#
loop_
_entity.id
_entity.type
_entity.pdbx_description
1 polymer ?
#
loop_
_entity_poly.entity_id
_entity_poly.type
_entity_poly.pdbx_seq_one_letter_code
_entity_poly.pdbx_strand_id
1 'polypeptide(L)'
;VMDSEIMYKAMLKAKDNGWVIMSHAEDHRFSARDMRIADIIMTLRDIYLAKETGARLHMSHVSTKEAIKYLKEAKGKYNNITCEVTPHHICLTKDVNNYRVNPPIREKEDVKEVIRAIKDGTVDCIGT
;
A
#
# COMPACT_ATOMS: atom_id res chain seq x y z
N VAL A 1 0.11 3.38 11.57
CA VAL A 1 0.48 4.60 12.35
C VAL A 1 0.04 5.82 11.57
N MET A 2 -0.80 6.70 12.13
CA MET A 2 -1.28 7.90 11.41
C MET A 2 -0.29 9.07 11.46
N ASP A 3 0.35 9.26 12.62
CA ASP A 3 1.29 10.35 12.81
C ASP A 3 2.61 10.12 12.04
N SER A 4 3.00 11.09 11.23
CA SER A 4 4.19 11.01 10.38
C SER A 4 5.49 11.01 11.18
N GLU A 5 5.56 11.74 12.30
CA GLU A 5 6.75 11.79 13.14
C GLU A 5 6.96 10.46 13.87
N ILE A 6 5.88 9.85 14.37
CA ILE A 6 5.93 8.52 14.98
C ILE A 6 6.34 7.48 13.94
N MET A 7 5.77 7.51 12.73
CA MET A 7 6.16 6.59 11.65
C MET A 7 7.63 6.77 11.27
N TYR A 8 8.11 8.01 11.17
CA TYR A 8 9.51 8.32 10.89
C TYR A 8 10.45 7.73 11.96
N LYS A 9 10.15 7.94 13.24
CA LYS A 9 10.91 7.36 14.36
C LYS A 9 10.90 5.83 14.34
N ALA A 10 9.76 5.22 14.02
CA ALA A 10 9.63 3.77 13.88
C ALA A 10 10.48 3.24 12.72
N MET A 11 10.49 3.93 11.58
CA MET A 11 11.31 3.57 10.43
C MET A 11 12.81 3.68 10.73
N LEU A 12 13.27 4.75 11.40
CA LEU A 12 14.66 4.85 11.86
C LEU A 12 15.03 3.66 12.75
N LYS A 13 14.18 3.33 13.73
CA LYS A 13 14.43 2.18 14.60
C LYS A 13 14.45 0.86 13.84
N ALA A 14 13.54 0.67 12.88
CA ALA A 14 13.50 -0.53 12.05
C ALA A 14 14.77 -0.68 11.21
N LYS A 15 15.27 0.42 10.63
CA LYS A 15 16.55 0.43 9.91
C LYS A 15 17.71 0.00 10.79
N ASP A 16 17.82 0.56 12.00
CA ASP A 16 18.90 0.21 12.93
C ASP A 16 18.91 -1.28 13.31
N ASN A 17 17.76 -1.96 13.23
CA ASN A 17 17.60 -3.37 13.59
C ASN A 17 17.47 -4.29 12.36
N GLY A 18 17.55 -3.76 11.14
CA GLY A 18 17.36 -4.55 9.91
C GLY A 18 15.94 -5.09 9.72
N TRP A 19 14.94 -4.51 10.39
CA TRP A 19 13.54 -4.92 10.31
C TRP A 19 12.81 -4.34 9.10
N VAL A 20 11.69 -4.97 8.76
CA VAL A 20 10.74 -4.48 7.75
C VAL A 20 9.55 -3.85 8.46
N ILE A 21 9.20 -2.63 8.06
CA ILE A 21 7.92 -2.02 8.43
C ILE A 21 6.85 -2.53 7.45
N MET A 22 5.87 -3.27 7.96
CA MET A 22 4.64 -3.58 7.23
C MET A 22 3.60 -2.51 7.52
N SER A 23 3.08 -1.85 6.49
CA SER A 23 2.16 -0.73 6.65
C SER A 23 0.79 -1.04 6.07
N HIS A 24 -0.22 -0.95 6.93
CA HIS A 24 -1.61 -0.79 6.54
C HIS A 24 -1.88 0.70 6.28
N ALA A 25 -2.10 1.07 5.02
CA ALA A 25 -2.28 2.46 4.58
C ALA A 25 -3.72 2.94 4.82
N GLU A 26 -3.96 3.56 5.97
CA GLU A 26 -5.26 4.22 6.24
C GLU A 26 -5.10 5.42 7.17
N ASP A 27 -5.55 6.59 6.72
CA ASP A 27 -5.77 7.75 7.59
C ASP A 27 -7.23 7.77 8.03
N HIS A 28 -7.47 7.53 9.33
CA HIS A 28 -8.84 7.42 9.86
C HIS A 28 -9.64 8.72 9.76
N ARG A 29 -8.96 9.86 9.61
CA ARG A 29 -9.61 11.16 9.41
C ARG A 29 -10.19 11.28 8.00
N PHE A 30 -9.58 10.60 7.03
CA PHE A 30 -10.07 10.53 5.67
C PHE A 30 -10.97 9.32 5.45
N SER A 31 -10.81 8.21 6.16
CA SER A 31 -11.61 7.00 5.92
C SER A 31 -13.11 7.22 6.16
N ALA A 32 -13.47 8.10 7.10
CA ALA A 32 -14.85 8.55 7.31
C ALA A 32 -15.47 9.29 6.12
N ARG A 33 -14.64 9.79 5.19
CA ARG A 33 -15.05 10.54 4.00
C ARG A 33 -14.83 9.74 2.71
N ASP A 34 -13.64 9.19 2.53
CA ASP A 34 -13.22 8.46 1.33
C ASP A 34 -12.03 7.53 1.65
N MET A 35 -12.30 6.23 1.65
CA MET A 35 -11.31 5.16 1.83
C MET A 35 -10.21 5.15 0.76
N ARG A 36 -10.44 5.74 -0.42
CA ARG A 36 -9.42 5.85 -1.47
C ARG A 36 -8.42 6.95 -1.14
N ILE A 37 -8.89 8.10 -0.68
CA ILE A 37 -8.02 9.21 -0.24
C ILE A 37 -7.18 8.77 0.96
N ALA A 38 -7.80 8.07 1.92
CA ALA A 38 -7.13 7.54 3.10
C ALA A 38 -5.96 6.60 2.74
N ASP A 39 -6.15 5.72 1.77
CA ASP A 39 -5.13 4.79 1.25
C ASP A 39 -4.00 5.52 0.52
N ILE A 40 -4.35 6.40 -0.41
CA ILE A 40 -3.38 7.08 -1.28
C ILE A 40 -2.42 7.98 -0.49
N ILE A 41 -2.96 8.81 0.42
CA ILE A 41 -2.13 9.76 1.20
C ILE A 41 -1.12 9.00 2.07
N MET A 42 -1.55 7.90 2.68
CA MET A 42 -0.72 7.11 3.57
C MET A 42 0.34 6.32 2.80
N THR A 43 -0.02 5.78 1.63
CA THR A 43 0.93 5.16 0.72
C THR A 43 2.04 6.12 0.30
N LEU A 44 1.68 7.34 -0.14
CA LEU A 44 2.65 8.36 -0.53
C LEU A 44 3.56 8.77 0.62
N ARG A 45 2.99 9.00 1.81
CA ARG A 45 3.74 9.32 3.02
C ARG A 45 4.74 8.20 3.33
N ASP A 46 4.30 6.95 3.35
CA ASP A 46 5.17 5.83 3.72
C ASP A 46 6.30 5.61 2.73
N ILE A 47 6.02 5.73 1.42
CA ILE A 47 7.06 5.71 0.39
C ILE A 47 8.08 6.83 0.64
N TYR A 48 7.62 8.05 0.92
CA TYR A 48 8.52 9.17 1.17
C TYR A 48 9.36 8.97 2.43
N LEU A 49 8.76 8.55 3.53
CA LEU A 49 9.49 8.30 4.78
C LEU A 49 10.47 7.12 4.64
N ALA A 50 10.11 6.06 3.92
CA ALA A 50 11.00 4.93 3.66
C ALA A 50 12.20 5.35 2.81
N LYS A 51 12.01 6.23 1.82
CA LYS A 51 13.09 6.87 1.06
C LYS A 51 14.00 7.68 2.00
N GLU A 52 13.45 8.60 2.79
CA GLU A 52 14.23 9.51 3.62
C GLU A 52 15.00 8.78 4.73
N THR A 53 14.38 7.78 5.34
CA THR A 53 15.02 7.00 6.40
C THR A 53 15.95 5.91 5.86
N GLY A 54 15.66 5.35 4.69
CA GLY A 54 16.28 4.14 4.16
C GLY A 54 15.78 2.84 4.81
N ALA A 55 14.68 2.90 5.57
CA ALA A 55 14.07 1.72 6.19
C ALA A 55 13.40 0.83 5.14
N ARG A 56 13.34 -0.48 5.38
CA ARG A 56 12.60 -1.40 4.51
C ARG A 56 11.10 -1.26 4.76
N LEU A 57 10.34 -1.04 3.70
CA LEU A 57 8.88 -0.89 3.72
C LEU A 57 8.22 -2.02 2.93
N HIS A 58 7.15 -2.55 3.49
CA HIS A 58 6.21 -3.44 2.83
C HIS A 58 4.80 -2.85 2.94
N MET A 59 4.18 -2.49 1.82
CA MET A 59 2.79 -2.02 1.80
C MET A 59 1.84 -3.21 1.78
N SER A 60 1.04 -3.35 2.83
CA SER A 60 0.10 -4.45 3.00
C SER A 60 -1.14 -4.25 2.13
N HIS A 61 -1.68 -5.37 1.64
CA HIS A 61 -2.97 -5.51 0.95
C HIS A 61 -3.38 -4.29 0.07
N VAL A 62 -2.52 -3.89 -0.86
CA VAL A 62 -2.73 -2.74 -1.74
C VAL A 62 -3.93 -2.99 -2.65
N SER A 63 -4.80 -1.99 -2.79
CA SER A 63 -6.10 -2.16 -3.48
C SER A 63 -6.37 -1.15 -4.59
N THR A 64 -5.66 -0.01 -4.64
CA THR A 64 -5.95 1.09 -5.57
C THR A 64 -4.92 1.20 -6.68
N LYS A 65 -5.37 1.55 -7.89
CA LYS A 65 -4.49 1.78 -9.05
C LYS A 65 -3.48 2.91 -8.83
N GLU A 66 -3.85 3.94 -8.07
CA GLU A 66 -2.95 5.06 -7.75
C GLU A 66 -1.84 4.61 -6.81
N ALA A 67 -2.16 3.87 -5.74
CA ALA A 67 -1.14 3.30 -4.85
C ALA A 67 -0.17 2.40 -5.62
N ILE A 68 -0.68 1.52 -6.49
CA ILE A 68 0.14 0.69 -7.38
C ILE A 68 1.07 1.54 -8.27
N LYS A 69 0.55 2.61 -8.88
CA LYS A 69 1.36 3.51 -9.70
C LYS A 69 2.50 4.14 -8.90
N TYR A 70 2.21 4.65 -7.70
CA TYR A 70 3.23 5.25 -6.84
C TYR A 70 4.28 4.23 -6.38
N LEU A 71 3.84 3.01 -6.05
CA LEU A 71 4.75 1.93 -5.69
C LEU A 71 5.65 1.53 -6.86
N LYS A 72 5.10 1.44 -8.08
CA LYS A 72 5.87 1.17 -9.29
C LYS A 72 6.94 2.24 -9.53
N GLU A 73 6.56 3.51 -9.44
CA GLU A 73 7.50 4.63 -9.58
C GLU A 73 8.58 4.64 -8.50
N ALA A 74 8.22 4.31 -7.25
CA ALA A 74 9.14 4.25 -6.14
C ALA A 74 10.11 3.08 -6.25
N LYS A 75 9.64 1.88 -6.61
CA LYS A 75 10.47 0.68 -6.82
C LYS A 75 11.46 0.85 -7.98
N GLY A 76 11.14 1.68 -8.97
CA GLY A 76 12.08 2.05 -10.03
C GLY A 76 13.25 2.92 -9.56
N LYS A 77 13.16 3.52 -8.36
CA LYS A 77 14.17 4.42 -7.79
C LYS A 77 14.83 3.86 -6.53
N TYR A 78 14.12 3.01 -5.78
CA TYR A 78 14.51 2.53 -4.47
C TYR A 78 14.26 1.02 -4.36
N ASN A 79 15.22 0.29 -3.76
CA ASN A 79 15.17 -1.17 -3.64
C ASN A 79 14.68 -1.66 -2.26
N ASN A 80 14.24 -0.75 -1.39
CA ASN A 80 13.80 -1.03 -0.03
C ASN A 80 12.26 -1.05 0.12
N ILE A 81 11.52 -1.06 -0.99
CA ILE A 81 10.05 -1.00 -1.00
C ILE A 81 9.48 -2.25 -1.67
N THR A 82 8.54 -2.89 -0.98
CA THR A 82 7.76 -4.02 -1.48
C THR A 82 6.28 -3.80 -1.22
N CYS A 83 5.41 -4.57 -1.88
CA CYS A 83 4.00 -4.59 -1.57
C CYS A 83 3.37 -5.96 -1.82
N GLU A 84 2.25 -6.19 -1.16
CA GLU A 84 1.37 -7.31 -1.44
C GLU A 84 0.00 -6.82 -1.91
N VAL A 85 -0.74 -7.73 -2.52
CA VAL A 85 -2.17 -7.61 -2.79
C VAL A 85 -2.87 -8.87 -2.29
N THR A 86 -4.19 -8.92 -2.34
CA THR A 86 -4.98 -10.04 -1.78
C THR A 86 -5.95 -10.62 -2.81
N PRO A 87 -6.30 -11.92 -2.75
CA PRO A 87 -7.19 -12.57 -3.71
C PRO A 87 -8.51 -11.83 -3.93
N HIS A 88 -9.06 -11.25 -2.86
CA HIS A 88 -10.30 -10.52 -2.97
C HIS A 88 -10.19 -9.19 -3.71
N HIS A 89 -9.06 -8.49 -3.62
CA HIS A 89 -8.78 -7.31 -4.43
C HIS A 89 -8.36 -7.66 -5.88
N ILE A 90 -8.09 -8.93 -6.18
CA ILE A 90 -7.82 -9.43 -7.55
C ILE A 90 -9.12 -9.93 -8.21
N CYS A 91 -10.02 -10.55 -7.45
CA CYS A 91 -11.16 -11.28 -8.02
C CYS A 91 -12.49 -10.55 -7.91
N LEU A 92 -12.65 -9.64 -6.94
CA LEU A 92 -13.93 -9.00 -6.66
C LEU A 92 -13.91 -7.52 -7.03
N THR A 93 -15.05 -7.05 -7.52
CA THR A 93 -15.35 -5.66 -7.80
C THR A 93 -16.64 -5.28 -7.10
N LYS A 94 -16.85 -3.97 -6.86
CA LYS A 94 -18.04 -3.50 -6.13
C LYS A 94 -19.37 -3.91 -6.76
N ASP A 95 -19.41 -4.09 -8.09
CA ASP A 95 -20.59 -4.55 -8.82
C ASP A 95 -20.84 -6.06 -8.71
N VAL A 96 -19.83 -6.84 -8.32
CA VAL A 96 -19.94 -8.30 -8.13
C VAL A 96 -20.28 -8.63 -6.69
N ASN A 97 -19.49 -8.12 -5.73
CA ASN A 97 -19.69 -8.35 -4.31
C ASN A 97 -19.00 -7.26 -3.49
N ASN A 98 -19.77 -6.60 -2.63
CA ASN A 98 -19.27 -5.56 -1.74
C ASN A 98 -19.18 -6.04 -0.29
N TYR A 99 -18.62 -7.24 -0.08
CA TYR A 99 -18.38 -7.76 1.26
C TYR A 99 -17.36 -6.88 2.00
N ARG A 100 -17.53 -6.79 3.33
CA ARG A 100 -16.83 -5.79 4.14
C ARG A 100 -15.41 -6.26 4.49
N VAL A 101 -14.42 -5.58 3.92
CA VAL A 101 -12.98 -5.69 4.22
C VAL A 101 -12.31 -4.33 4.27
N ASN A 102 -11.08 -4.29 4.78
CA ASN A 102 -10.25 -3.09 4.82
C ASN A 102 -8.85 -3.38 4.26
N PRO A 103 -8.42 -2.76 3.15
CA PRO A 103 -9.17 -1.82 2.30
C PRO A 103 -10.46 -2.42 1.69
N PRO A 104 -11.45 -1.60 1.29
CA PRO A 104 -12.69 -2.11 0.72
C PRO A 104 -12.49 -2.58 -0.72
N ILE A 105 -13.38 -3.45 -1.19
CA ILE A 105 -13.45 -3.86 -2.60
C ILE A 105 -13.62 -2.64 -3.52
N ARG A 106 -12.90 -2.66 -4.64
CA ARG A 106 -12.70 -1.51 -5.53
C ARG A 106 -13.39 -1.69 -6.88
N GLU A 107 -13.23 -0.69 -7.75
CA GLU A 107 -13.84 -0.71 -9.08
C GLU A 107 -13.04 -1.60 -10.05
N LYS A 108 -13.64 -1.94 -11.20
CA LYS A 108 -13.02 -2.78 -12.25
C LYS A 108 -11.66 -2.25 -12.70
N GLU A 109 -11.49 -0.93 -12.75
CA GLU A 109 -10.24 -0.29 -13.15
C GLU A 109 -9.10 -0.57 -12.17
N ASP A 110 -9.42 -0.63 -10.87
CA ASP A 110 -8.44 -0.96 -9.83
C ASP A 110 -7.99 -2.41 -9.94
N VAL A 111 -8.95 -3.33 -10.09
CA VAL A 111 -8.66 -4.76 -10.27
C VAL A 111 -7.80 -5.00 -11.51
N LYS A 112 -8.12 -4.35 -12.63
CA LYS A 112 -7.31 -4.44 -13.86
C LYS A 112 -5.87 -3.99 -13.63
N GLU A 113 -5.66 -2.92 -12.86
CA GLU A 113 -4.32 -2.43 -12.57
C GLU A 113 -3.56 -3.35 -11.61
N VAL A 114 -4.22 -3.87 -10.56
CA VAL A 114 -3.64 -4.88 -9.67
C VAL A 114 -3.17 -6.10 -10.46
N ILE A 115 -4.00 -6.62 -11.38
CA ILE A 115 -3.62 -7.76 -12.23
C ILE A 115 -2.42 -7.44 -13.12
N ARG A 116 -2.34 -6.22 -13.68
CA ARG A 116 -1.18 -5.79 -14.47
C ARG A 116 0.08 -5.71 -13.61
N ALA A 117 -0.03 -5.16 -12.41
CA ALA A 117 1.06 -5.01 -11.47
C ALA A 117 1.60 -6.36 -10.94
N ILE A 118 0.74 -7.38 -10.87
CA ILE A 118 1.19 -8.76 -10.63
C ILE A 118 2.00 -9.25 -11.84
N LYS A 119 1.49 -9.08 -13.06
CA LYS A 119 2.13 -9.60 -14.29
C LYS A 119 3.47 -8.93 -14.59
N ASP A 120 3.64 -7.66 -14.24
CA ASP A 120 4.85 -6.90 -14.51
C ASP A 120 5.88 -6.90 -13.37
N GLY A 121 5.59 -7.60 -12.26
CA GLY A 121 6.48 -7.73 -11.11
C GLY A 121 6.49 -6.53 -10.15
N THR A 122 5.57 -5.57 -10.31
CA THR A 122 5.38 -4.49 -9.34
C THR A 122 4.94 -5.04 -7.99
N VAL A 123 4.06 -6.04 -7.96
CA VAL A 123 3.59 -6.72 -6.75
C VAL A 123 4.52 -7.86 -6.37
N ASP A 124 4.96 -7.93 -5.11
CA ASP A 124 5.95 -8.90 -4.64
C ASP A 124 5.33 -10.22 -4.16
N CYS A 125 4.13 -10.16 -3.57
CA CYS A 125 3.41 -11.35 -3.12
C CYS A 125 1.89 -11.17 -3.09
N ILE A 126 1.18 -12.29 -2.94
CA ILE A 126 -0.26 -12.33 -2.72
C ILE A 126 -0.50 -12.91 -1.32
N GLY A 127 -1.08 -12.12 -0.42
CA GLY A 127 -1.42 -12.49 0.97
C GLY A 127 -2.93 -12.67 1.19
N THR A 128 -3.34 -13.14 2.37
CA THR A 128 -4.76 -13.30 2.76
C THR A 128 -5.02 -12.83 4.17
#